data_AF-A0A420CHT1-F1
#
_entry.id   AF-A0A420CHT1-F1
#
_cell.length_a   1.000
_cell.length_b   1.000
_cell.length_c   1.000
_cell.angle_alpha   90.00
_cell.angle_beta   90.00
_cell.angle_gamma   90.00
#
_symmetry.space_group_name_H-M   'P 1'
#
loop_
_entity.id
_entity.type
_entity.pdbx_description
1 polymer ?
#
loop_
_entity_poly.entity_id
_entity_poly.type
_entity_poly.pdbx_seq_one_letter_code
_entity_poly.pdbx_strand_id
1 'polypeptide(L)'
;MANLFQTLTNTVKHWYIPLIFGILFLICGFYVFSVPLATYVTLSIFFSVSFLFSGITEIFFSLQNSKSLQGWGWFLVSGLLTTAIGIYLIANPQISMAVLPFVIGFTLLFRSFQLLGFAFDLKSMRIMSWGNVALASVGGIIFSLLLIFNPVFTGFSLVTLTGVAFIFMGIASIMLALDLRKVKKIPGKISQELRDRIKSIQEEIDELKK
;
A
#
# COMPACT_ATOMS: atom_id res chain seq x y z
N MET A 1 -18.66 19.54 -22.93
CA MET A 1 -17.83 18.60 -22.13
C MET A 1 -16.49 18.41 -22.85
N ALA A 2 -15.43 17.92 -22.19
CA ALA A 2 -14.18 17.64 -22.92
C ALA A 2 -14.38 16.42 -23.83
N ASN A 3 -14.09 16.54 -25.13
CA ASN A 3 -14.18 15.42 -26.08
C ASN A 3 -13.24 14.27 -25.64
N LEU A 4 -13.61 13.00 -25.90
CA LEU A 4 -12.84 11.81 -25.47
C LEU A 4 -11.35 11.93 -25.81
N PHE A 5 -11.04 12.43 -27.01
CA PHE A 5 -9.67 12.66 -27.43
C PHE A 5 -8.92 13.62 -26.51
N GLN A 6 -9.53 14.74 -26.10
CA GLN A 6 -8.91 15.75 -25.25
C GLN A 6 -8.64 15.20 -23.85
N THR A 7 -9.59 14.44 -23.28
CA THR A 7 -9.43 13.74 -22.01
C THR A 7 -8.30 12.70 -22.07
N LEU A 8 -8.28 11.87 -23.12
CA LEU A 8 -7.21 10.91 -23.33
C LEU A 8 -5.85 11.62 -23.44
N THR A 9 -5.72 12.60 -24.34
CA THR A 9 -4.44 13.29 -24.57
C THR A 9 -3.91 14.01 -23.32
N ASN A 10 -4.77 14.61 -22.49
CA ASN A 10 -4.36 15.26 -21.25
C ASN A 10 -3.88 14.25 -20.19
N THR A 11 -4.57 13.11 -20.03
CA THR A 11 -4.16 12.07 -19.08
C THR A 11 -2.82 11.42 -19.46
N VAL A 12 -2.59 11.16 -20.76
CA VAL A 12 -1.29 10.63 -21.23
C VAL A 12 -0.21 11.69 -21.45
N LYS A 13 -0.50 12.99 -21.24
CA LYS A 13 0.50 14.06 -21.39
C LYS A 13 1.67 13.87 -20.42
N HIS A 14 1.36 13.45 -19.20
CA HIS A 14 2.30 13.28 -18.10
C HIS A 14 2.83 11.84 -17.96
N TRP A 15 2.88 11.08 -19.06
CA TRP A 15 3.43 9.70 -19.11
C TRP A 15 4.86 9.56 -18.55
N TYR A 16 5.63 10.65 -18.47
CA TYR A 16 6.98 10.66 -17.92
C TYR A 16 7.00 10.66 -16.37
N ILE A 17 5.89 11.01 -15.70
CA ILE A 17 5.82 11.02 -14.24
C ILE A 17 6.02 9.61 -13.67
N PRO A 18 5.29 8.57 -14.12
CA PRO A 18 5.55 7.19 -13.67
C PRO A 18 6.94 6.69 -14.03
N LEU A 19 7.55 7.20 -15.11
CA LEU A 19 8.91 6.82 -15.49
C LEU A 19 9.94 7.32 -14.45
N ILE A 20 9.82 8.58 -14.04
CA ILE A 20 10.70 9.19 -13.04
C ILE A 20 10.57 8.46 -11.71
N PHE A 21 9.34 8.24 -11.24
CA PHE A 21 9.10 7.47 -10.02
C PHE A 21 9.61 6.03 -10.13
N GLY A 22 9.46 5.39 -11.29
CA GLY A 22 9.96 4.04 -11.51
C GLY A 22 11.48 3.93 -11.39
N ILE A 23 12.21 4.87 -12.01
CA ILE A 23 13.67 4.94 -11.89
C ILE A 23 14.08 5.22 -10.43
N LEU A 24 13.41 6.18 -9.78
CA LEU A 24 13.67 6.50 -8.37
C LEU A 24 13.49 5.29 -7.46
N PHE A 25 12.39 4.56 -7.62
CA PHE A 25 12.12 3.35 -6.83
C PHE A 25 13.13 2.23 -7.10
N LEU A 26 13.60 2.05 -8.33
CA LEU A 26 14.69 1.11 -8.60
C LEU A 26 15.96 1.49 -7.84
N ILE A 27 16.37 2.75 -7.90
CA ILE A 27 17.55 3.25 -7.18
C ILE A 27 17.40 3.03 -5.68
N CYS A 28 16.23 3.39 -5.11
CA CYS A 28 15.94 3.15 -3.70
C CYS A 28 15.99 1.66 -3.35
N GLY A 29 15.43 0.79 -4.20
CA GLY A 29 15.42 -0.65 -4.00
C GLY A 29 16.83 -1.24 -3.94
N PHE A 30 17.72 -0.84 -4.86
CA PHE A 30 19.12 -1.25 -4.79
C PHE A 30 19.86 -0.63 -3.60
N TYR A 31 19.58 0.62 -3.26
CA TYR A 31 20.19 1.30 -2.12
C TYR A 31 19.87 0.61 -0.79
N VAL A 32 18.64 0.10 -0.63
CA VAL A 32 18.22 -0.66 0.55
C VAL A 32 19.14 -1.85 0.82
N PHE A 33 19.54 -2.57 -0.22
CA PHE A 33 20.44 -3.72 -0.09
C PHE A 33 21.89 -3.32 0.19
N SER A 34 22.32 -2.14 -0.24
CA SER A 34 23.66 -1.61 0.04
C SER A 34 23.86 -1.23 1.51
N VAL A 35 22.79 -0.81 2.19
CA VAL A 35 22.82 -0.41 3.62
C VAL A 35 21.66 -1.03 4.42
N PRO A 36 21.71 -2.37 4.68
CA PRO A 36 20.62 -3.08 5.35
C PRO A 36 20.32 -2.56 6.76
N LEU A 37 21.38 -2.29 7.54
CA LEU A 37 21.24 -1.83 8.93
C LEU A 37 20.59 -0.44 9.01
N ALA A 38 21.05 0.50 8.18
CA ALA A 38 20.46 1.84 8.13
C ALA A 38 19.00 1.80 7.65
N THR A 39 18.69 0.93 6.67
CA THR A 39 17.32 0.70 6.23
C THR A 39 16.45 0.20 7.38
N TYR A 40 16.93 -0.76 8.17
CA TYR A 40 16.20 -1.29 9.31
C TYR A 40 15.93 -0.24 10.40
N VAL A 41 16.92 0.60 10.71
CA VAL A 41 16.76 1.75 11.62
C VAL A 41 15.70 2.70 11.07
N THR A 42 15.75 3.01 9.77
CA THR A 42 14.77 3.89 9.11
C THR A 42 13.35 3.31 9.22
N LEU A 43 13.17 2.01 8.95
CA LEU A 43 11.88 1.32 9.11
C LEU A 43 11.37 1.41 10.55
N SER A 44 12.26 1.29 11.53
CA SER A 44 11.92 1.42 12.95
C SER A 44 11.47 2.85 13.30
N ILE A 45 12.10 3.87 12.70
CA ILE A 45 11.66 5.26 12.87
C ILE A 45 10.28 5.48 12.23
N PHE A 46 10.05 4.98 11.01
CA PHE A 46 8.73 5.06 10.36
C PHE A 46 7.65 4.38 11.20
N PHE A 47 7.97 3.24 11.79
CA PHE A 47 7.11 2.55 12.73
C PHE A 47 6.79 3.41 13.96
N SER A 48 7.78 4.01 14.61
CA SER A 48 7.56 4.91 15.75
C SER A 48 6.71 6.14 15.39
N VAL A 49 6.96 6.75 14.22
CA VAL A 49 6.18 7.89 13.72
C VAL A 49 4.74 7.49 13.41
N SER A 50 4.50 6.26 12.97
CA SER A 50 3.15 5.74 12.73
C SER A 50 2.34 5.67 14.03
N PHE A 51 2.97 5.32 15.15
CA PHE A 51 2.33 5.37 16.47
C PHE A 51 1.96 6.81 16.87
N LEU A 52 2.86 7.78 16.64
CA LEU A 52 2.53 9.19 16.87
C LEU A 52 1.33 9.65 16.04
N PHE A 53 1.38 9.39 14.73
CA PHE A 53 0.33 9.81 13.83
C PHE A 53 -1.02 9.17 14.19
N SER A 54 -1.02 7.89 14.52
CA SER A 54 -2.21 7.16 14.98
C SER A 54 -2.76 7.76 16.27
N GLY A 55 -1.91 7.95 17.28
CA GLY A 55 -2.32 8.48 18.58
C GLY A 55 -2.86 9.90 18.49
N ILE A 56 -2.21 10.79 17.72
CA ILE A 56 -2.68 12.17 17.50
C ILE A 56 -4.03 12.17 16.77
N THR A 57 -4.18 11.33 15.75
CA THR A 57 -5.44 11.21 15.01
C THR A 57 -6.57 10.70 15.90
N GLU A 58 -6.29 9.74 16.78
CA GLU A 58 -7.26 9.20 17.72
C GLU A 58 -7.69 10.24 18.77
N ILE A 59 -6.75 11.04 19.29
CA ILE A 59 -7.06 12.19 20.16
C ILE A 59 -7.97 13.18 19.42
N PHE A 60 -7.60 13.57 18.19
CA PHE A 60 -8.38 14.52 17.38
C PHE A 60 -9.79 13.99 17.07
N PHE A 61 -9.90 12.70 16.75
CA PHE A 61 -11.19 12.03 16.52
C PHE A 61 -12.04 12.00 17.79
N SER A 62 -11.43 11.66 18.92
CA SER A 62 -12.09 11.61 20.22
C SER A 62 -12.64 12.98 20.64
N LEU A 63 -11.87 14.05 20.43
CA LEU A 63 -12.28 15.40 20.82
C LEU A 63 -13.44 15.92 19.95
N GLN A 64 -13.37 15.72 18.63
CA GLN A 64 -14.43 16.13 17.70
C GLN A 64 -15.76 15.42 17.98
N ASN A 65 -15.69 14.13 18.32
CA ASN A 65 -16.89 13.33 18.52
C ASN A 65 -17.31 13.20 19.98
N SER A 66 -16.68 13.93 20.89
CA SER A 66 -16.92 13.86 22.35
C SER A 66 -18.40 13.99 22.76
N LYS A 67 -19.22 14.70 21.98
CA LYS A 67 -20.65 14.91 22.24
C LYS A 67 -21.57 13.84 21.64
N SER A 68 -21.11 13.12 20.62
CA SER A 68 -21.93 12.18 19.85
C SER A 68 -21.54 10.71 20.05
N LEU A 69 -20.31 10.47 20.52
CA LEU A 69 -19.75 9.13 20.71
C LEU A 69 -19.82 8.71 22.19
N GLN A 70 -20.61 7.69 22.47
CA GLN A 70 -20.62 7.04 23.78
C GLN A 70 -19.28 6.31 23.99
N GLY A 71 -18.58 6.59 25.08
CA GLY A 71 -17.26 6.03 25.35
C GLY A 71 -16.07 6.80 24.74
N TRP A 72 -16.26 8.04 24.28
CA TRP A 72 -15.19 8.90 23.72
C TRP A 72 -13.95 8.97 24.62
N GLY A 73 -14.12 8.98 25.94
CA GLY A 73 -12.99 9.04 26.89
C GLY A 73 -12.01 7.87 26.76
N TRP A 74 -12.47 6.69 26.31
CA TRP A 74 -11.59 5.54 26.08
C TRP A 74 -10.69 5.74 24.86
N PHE A 75 -11.23 6.33 23.79
CA PHE A 75 -10.44 6.74 22.62
C PHE A 75 -9.44 7.85 22.98
N LEU A 76 -9.82 8.79 23.85
CA LEU A 76 -8.86 9.79 24.32
C LEU A 76 -7.69 9.16 25.08
N VAL A 77 -7.97 8.25 26.02
CA VAL A 77 -6.93 7.56 26.79
C VAL A 77 -6.06 6.70 25.89
N SER A 78 -6.65 5.93 24.98
CA SER A 78 -5.94 5.13 23.98
C SER A 78 -5.04 6.00 23.09
N GLY A 79 -5.55 7.12 22.59
CA GLY A 79 -4.79 8.05 21.76
C GLY A 79 -3.63 8.69 22.51
N LEU A 80 -3.82 9.07 23.78
CA LEU A 80 -2.76 9.60 24.64
C LEU A 80 -1.66 8.56 24.92
N LEU A 81 -2.05 7.33 25.27
CA LEU A 81 -1.10 6.23 25.50
C LEU A 81 -0.31 5.90 24.22
N THR A 82 -1.02 5.78 23.09
CA THR A 82 -0.41 5.48 21.79
C THR A 82 0.56 6.59 21.37
N THR A 83 0.20 7.86 21.60
CA THR A 83 1.09 9.00 21.37
C THR A 83 2.32 8.93 22.27
N ALA A 84 2.15 8.67 23.57
CA ALA A 84 3.26 8.55 24.51
C ALA A 84 4.23 7.42 24.13
N ILE A 85 3.70 6.27 23.71
CA ILE A 85 4.49 5.15 23.17
C ILE A 85 5.25 5.59 21.92
N GLY A 86 4.60 6.28 20.98
CA GLY A 86 5.25 6.81 19.79
C GLY A 86 6.41 7.75 20.13
N ILE A 87 6.23 8.68 21.06
CA ILE A 87 7.30 9.59 21.53
C ILE A 87 8.45 8.78 22.11
N TYR A 88 8.14 7.80 22.97
CA TYR A 88 9.13 6.96 23.62
C TYR A 88 9.96 6.14 22.62
N LEU A 89 9.31 5.58 21.60
CA LEU A 89 9.96 4.80 20.55
C LEU A 89 10.83 5.66 19.61
N ILE A 90 10.50 6.94 19.41
CA ILE A 90 11.37 7.88 18.68
C ILE A 90 12.59 8.26 19.52
N ALA A 91 12.37 8.54 20.81
CA ALA A 91 13.45 8.87 21.74
C ALA A 91 14.43 7.69 21.95
N ASN A 92 13.95 6.45 21.82
CA ASN A 92 14.74 5.24 22.02
C ASN A 92 14.68 4.31 20.78
N PRO A 93 15.44 4.62 19.71
CA PRO A 93 15.44 3.83 18.47
C PRO A 93 15.79 2.35 18.68
N GLN A 94 16.61 2.03 19.69
CA GLN A 94 16.97 0.65 20.03
C GLN A 94 15.76 -0.19 20.46
N ILE A 95 14.84 0.42 21.22
CA ILE A 95 13.61 -0.25 21.65
C ILE A 95 12.67 -0.43 20.45
N SER A 96 12.57 0.58 19.59
CA SER A 96 11.79 0.48 18.35
C SER A 96 12.28 -0.67 17.47
N MET A 97 13.60 -0.79 17.29
CA MET A 97 14.23 -1.91 16.57
C MET A 97 13.98 -3.28 17.21
N ALA A 98 13.81 -3.36 18.54
CA ALA A 98 13.50 -4.61 19.21
C ALA A 98 12.01 -4.98 19.09
N VAL A 99 11.12 -3.98 19.15
CA VAL A 99 9.65 -4.18 19.18
C VAL A 99 9.09 -4.40 17.77
N LEU A 100 9.61 -3.71 16.76
CA LEU A 100 9.14 -3.76 15.38
C LEU A 100 8.96 -5.20 14.84
N PRO A 101 9.94 -6.12 14.96
CA PRO A 101 9.80 -7.50 14.51
C PRO A 101 8.61 -8.23 15.10
N PHE A 102 8.36 -8.05 16.39
CA PHE A 102 7.25 -8.69 17.08
C PHE A 102 5.92 -8.17 16.55
N VAL A 103 5.79 -6.84 16.42
CA VAL A 103 4.54 -6.25 15.92
C VAL A 103 4.24 -6.74 14.50
N ILE A 104 5.26 -6.81 13.64
CA ILE A 104 5.09 -7.35 12.29
C ILE A 104 4.75 -8.83 12.31
N GLY A 105 5.47 -9.64 13.10
CA GLY A 105 5.23 -11.07 13.23
C GLY A 105 3.81 -11.39 13.72
N PHE A 106 3.37 -10.72 14.79
CA PHE A 106 2.01 -10.87 15.32
C PHE A 106 0.94 -10.36 14.34
N THR A 107 1.20 -9.25 13.65
CA THR A 107 0.28 -8.76 12.61
C THR A 107 0.12 -9.80 11.50
N LEU A 108 1.22 -10.39 11.03
CA LEU A 108 1.19 -11.43 10.00
C LEU A 108 0.47 -12.69 10.50
N LEU A 109 0.65 -13.06 11.77
CA LEU A 109 -0.04 -14.17 12.41
C LEU A 109 -1.56 -13.94 12.40
N PHE A 110 -2.01 -12.78 12.90
CA PHE A 110 -3.43 -12.42 12.90
C PHE A 110 -4.02 -12.40 11.49
N ARG A 111 -3.30 -11.81 10.52
CA ARG A 111 -3.72 -11.81 9.11
C ARG A 111 -3.83 -13.22 8.54
N SER A 112 -2.93 -14.12 8.89
CA SER A 112 -2.95 -15.51 8.43
C SER A 112 -4.12 -16.30 9.05
N PHE A 113 -4.45 -16.05 10.32
CA PHE A 113 -5.66 -16.61 10.94
C PHE A 113 -6.95 -16.06 10.32
N GLN A 114 -7.02 -14.75 10.03
CA GLN A 114 -8.16 -14.16 9.32
C GLN A 114 -8.35 -14.79 7.94
N LEU A 115 -7.25 -14.98 7.20
CA LEU A 115 -7.27 -15.62 5.88
C LEU A 115 -7.73 -17.08 5.96
N LEU A 116 -7.35 -17.80 7.01
CA LEU A 116 -7.84 -19.15 7.27
C LEU A 116 -9.36 -19.16 7.53
N GLY A 117 -9.88 -18.17 8.26
CA GLY A 117 -11.32 -17.95 8.42
C GLY A 117 -12.02 -17.78 7.06
N PHE A 118 -11.49 -16.90 6.22
CA PHE A 118 -12.01 -16.71 4.86
C PHE A 118 -11.92 -17.97 3.99
N ALA A 119 -10.90 -18.81 4.18
CA ALA A 119 -10.83 -20.10 3.48
C ALA A 119 -12.00 -21.02 3.85
N PHE A 120 -12.42 -21.03 5.12
CA PHE A 120 -13.59 -21.78 5.54
C PHE A 120 -14.90 -21.17 5.03
N ASP A 121 -14.98 -19.85 4.93
CA ASP A 121 -16.12 -19.19 4.29
C ASP A 121 -16.20 -19.54 2.79
N LEU A 122 -15.07 -19.58 2.07
CA LEU A 122 -15.03 -20.04 0.67
C LEU A 122 -15.46 -21.50 0.51
N LYS A 123 -15.08 -22.35 1.48
CA LYS A 123 -15.53 -23.76 1.52
C LYS A 123 -17.04 -23.85 1.67
N SER A 124 -17.65 -23.02 2.54
CA SER A 124 -19.11 -23.01 2.73
C SER A 124 -19.85 -22.54 1.47
N MET A 125 -19.24 -21.62 0.71
CA MET A 125 -19.75 -21.14 -0.58
C MET A 125 -19.50 -22.09 -1.77
N ARG A 126 -18.99 -23.32 -1.54
CA ARG A 126 -18.64 -24.32 -2.59
C ARG A 126 -17.65 -23.83 -3.65
N ILE A 127 -16.77 -22.89 -3.30
CA ILE A 127 -15.74 -22.39 -4.22
C ILE A 127 -14.55 -23.37 -4.19
N MET A 128 -14.16 -23.89 -5.36
CA MET A 128 -13.13 -24.94 -5.49
C MET A 128 -11.73 -24.51 -5.03
N SER A 129 -11.43 -23.20 -5.02
CA SER A 129 -10.12 -22.67 -4.62
C SER A 129 -9.90 -22.60 -3.10
N TRP A 130 -10.87 -22.98 -2.26
CA TRP A 130 -10.76 -22.87 -0.80
C TRP A 130 -9.49 -23.55 -0.25
N GLY A 131 -9.13 -24.70 -0.83
CA GLY A 131 -7.98 -25.51 -0.38
C GLY A 131 -6.65 -24.77 -0.53
N ASN A 132 -6.50 -24.00 -1.62
CA ASN A 132 -5.29 -23.20 -1.86
C ASN A 132 -5.18 -22.06 -0.85
N VAL A 133 -6.31 -21.43 -0.51
CA VAL A 133 -6.35 -20.34 0.48
C VAL A 133 -6.06 -20.90 1.89
N ALA A 134 -6.63 -22.05 2.24
CA ALA A 134 -6.37 -22.70 3.52
C ALA A 134 -4.90 -23.12 3.65
N LEU A 135 -4.31 -23.74 2.62
CA LEU A 135 -2.91 -24.13 2.61
C LEU A 135 -1.98 -22.92 2.74
N ALA A 136 -2.24 -21.85 1.97
CA ALA A 136 -1.50 -20.60 2.07
C ALA A 136 -1.60 -19.98 3.47
N SER A 137 -2.77 -20.07 4.10
CA SER A 137 -2.99 -19.56 5.45
C SER A 137 -2.20 -20.33 6.51
N VAL A 138 -2.20 -21.67 6.44
CA VAL A 138 -1.38 -22.50 7.33
C VAL A 138 0.11 -22.21 7.14
N GLY A 139 0.56 -22.08 5.89
CA GLY A 139 1.93 -21.66 5.58
C GLY A 139 2.25 -20.28 6.17
N GLY A 140 1.32 -19.32 6.06
CA GLY A 140 1.45 -17.98 6.65
C GLY A 140 1.53 -18.01 8.18
N ILE A 141 0.74 -18.86 8.84
CA ILE A 141 0.79 -19.04 10.30
C ILE A 141 2.18 -19.57 10.70
N ILE A 142 2.67 -20.63 10.06
CA ILE A 142 3.98 -21.20 10.35
C ILE A 142 5.09 -20.16 10.12
N PHE A 143 5.02 -19.44 9.00
CA PHE A 143 5.98 -18.39 8.68
C PHE A 143 5.95 -17.25 9.72
N SER A 144 4.77 -16.80 10.14
CA SER A 144 4.66 -15.77 11.19
C SER A 144 5.22 -16.23 12.54
N LEU A 145 5.01 -17.48 12.93
CA LEU A 145 5.59 -18.02 14.16
C LEU A 145 7.12 -18.05 14.07
N LEU A 146 7.67 -18.45 12.92
CA LEU A 146 9.11 -18.40 12.66
C LEU A 146 9.65 -16.96 12.83
N LEU A 147 8.93 -15.95 12.29
CA LEU A 147 9.28 -14.55 12.44
C LEU A 147 9.27 -14.09 13.92
N ILE A 148 8.26 -14.49 14.68
CA ILE A 148 8.14 -14.10 16.10
C ILE A 148 9.26 -14.73 16.93
N PHE A 149 9.58 -16.00 16.71
CA PHE A 149 10.63 -16.69 17.46
C PHE A 149 12.04 -16.25 17.06
N ASN A 150 12.22 -15.73 15.84
CA ASN A 150 13.52 -15.26 15.34
C ASN A 150 13.43 -13.77 14.94
N PRO A 151 13.41 -12.84 15.91
CA PRO A 151 13.26 -11.41 15.61
C PRO A 151 14.40 -10.84 14.75
N VAL A 152 15.61 -11.41 14.86
CA VAL A 152 16.74 -11.06 13.98
C VAL A 152 16.44 -11.41 12.53
N PHE A 153 15.92 -12.62 12.28
CA PHE A 153 15.51 -13.06 10.94
C PHE A 153 14.38 -12.18 10.40
N THR A 154 13.46 -11.75 11.24
CA THR A 154 12.38 -10.82 10.88
C THR A 154 12.91 -9.46 10.47
N GLY A 155 13.91 -8.92 11.19
CA GLY A 155 14.58 -7.68 10.80
C GLY A 155 15.19 -7.76 9.41
N PHE A 156 15.92 -8.84 9.10
CA PHE A 156 16.44 -9.08 7.75
C PHE A 156 15.32 -9.22 6.72
N SER A 157 14.28 -9.99 7.03
CA SER A 157 13.13 -10.19 6.15
C SER A 157 12.44 -8.87 5.81
N LEU A 158 12.29 -7.96 6.77
CA LEU A 158 11.72 -6.63 6.56
C LEU A 158 12.54 -5.79 5.59
N VAL A 159 13.86 -5.79 5.72
CA VAL A 159 14.76 -5.08 4.81
C VAL A 159 14.67 -5.69 3.40
N THR A 160 14.73 -7.01 3.29
CA THR A 160 14.65 -7.71 2.00
C THR A 160 13.31 -7.46 1.32
N LEU A 161 12.19 -7.59 2.03
CA LEU A 161 10.85 -7.31 1.50
C LEU A 161 10.72 -5.86 1.04
N THR A 162 11.27 -4.91 1.79
CA THR A 162 11.25 -3.49 1.41
C THR A 162 12.04 -3.26 0.13
N GLY A 163 13.25 -3.82 0.02
CA GLY A 163 14.07 -3.70 -1.19
C GLY A 163 13.41 -4.33 -2.41
N VAL A 164 12.88 -5.55 -2.27
CA VAL A 164 12.14 -6.25 -3.34
C VAL A 164 10.89 -5.46 -3.74
N ALA A 165 10.14 -4.92 -2.77
CA ALA A 165 8.94 -4.12 -3.04
C ALA A 165 9.27 -2.86 -3.84
N PHE A 166 10.33 -2.15 -3.49
CA PHE A 166 10.78 -0.98 -4.26
C PHE A 166 11.22 -1.34 -5.67
N ILE A 167 11.95 -2.45 -5.85
CA ILE A 167 12.33 -2.91 -7.19
C ILE A 167 11.08 -3.24 -8.01
N PHE A 168 10.15 -4.00 -7.46
CA PHE A 168 8.91 -4.38 -8.14
C PHE A 168 8.05 -3.16 -8.50
N MET A 169 7.90 -2.22 -7.56
CA MET A 169 7.21 -0.94 -7.77
C MET A 169 7.88 -0.11 -8.87
N GLY A 170 9.22 -0.11 -8.90
CA GLY A 170 10.03 0.54 -9.93
C GLY A 170 9.77 -0.03 -11.32
N ILE A 171 9.83 -1.37 -11.44
CA ILE A 171 9.53 -2.08 -12.69
C ILE A 171 8.10 -1.81 -13.14
N ALA A 172 7.11 -1.95 -12.25
CA ALA A 172 5.70 -1.70 -12.56
C ALA A 172 5.46 -0.27 -13.04
N SER A 173 6.08 0.72 -12.39
CA SER A 173 5.94 2.14 -12.78
C SER A 173 6.58 2.44 -14.14
N ILE A 174 7.70 1.81 -14.47
CA ILE A 174 8.32 1.90 -15.80
C ILE A 174 7.41 1.27 -16.86
N MET A 175 6.85 0.09 -16.60
CA MET A 175 5.90 -0.56 -17.51
C MET A 175 4.69 0.35 -17.78
N LEU A 176 4.10 0.93 -16.74
CA LEU A 176 3.00 1.90 -16.87
C LEU A 176 3.41 3.11 -17.71
N ALA A 177 4.61 3.67 -17.50
CA ALA A 177 5.09 4.79 -18.30
C ALA A 177 5.22 4.44 -19.79
N LEU A 178 5.70 3.24 -20.10
CA LEU A 178 5.83 2.75 -21.47
C LEU A 178 4.46 2.55 -22.12
N ASP A 179 3.49 2.02 -21.40
CA ASP A 179 2.14 1.83 -21.91
C ASP A 179 1.41 3.16 -22.11
N LEU A 180 1.56 4.12 -21.19
CA LEU A 180 1.09 5.49 -21.37
C LEU A 180 1.75 6.14 -22.60
N ARG A 181 3.05 5.92 -22.83
CA ARG A 181 3.75 6.41 -24.03
C ARG A 181 3.20 5.79 -25.31
N LYS A 182 2.82 4.51 -25.31
CA LYS A 182 2.16 3.84 -26.45
C LYS A 182 0.79 4.46 -26.71
N VAL A 183 -0.02 4.63 -25.66
CA VAL A 183 -1.37 5.19 -25.75
C VAL A 183 -1.36 6.62 -26.29
N LYS A 184 -0.38 7.45 -25.90
CA LYS A 184 -0.19 8.80 -26.44
C LYS A 184 -0.04 8.85 -27.96
N LYS A 185 0.49 7.79 -28.59
CA LYS A 185 0.70 7.72 -30.04
C LYS A 185 -0.53 7.26 -30.82
N ILE A 186 -1.55 6.70 -30.16
CA ILE A 186 -2.73 6.12 -30.81
C ILE A 186 -3.54 7.17 -31.60
N PRO A 187 -3.84 8.38 -31.07
CA PRO A 187 -4.62 9.37 -31.81
C PRO A 187 -4.02 9.80 -33.16
N GLY A 188 -2.70 9.72 -33.32
CA GLY A 188 -2.00 10.02 -34.57
C GLY A 188 -2.00 8.88 -35.59
N LYS A 189 -2.44 7.67 -35.20
CA LYS A 189 -2.51 6.48 -36.06
C LYS A 189 -3.94 6.14 -36.52
N ILE A 190 -4.95 6.83 -36.00
CA ILE A 190 -6.36 6.58 -36.33
C ILE A 190 -6.69 7.28 -37.66
N SER A 191 -7.38 6.57 -38.57
CA SER A 191 -7.89 7.12 -39.83
C SER A 191 -8.83 8.31 -39.58
N GLN A 192 -8.86 9.30 -40.49
CA GLN A 192 -9.77 10.44 -40.36
C GLN A 192 -11.24 10.01 -40.25
N GLU A 193 -11.66 9.00 -41.01
CA GLU A 193 -13.04 8.47 -40.95
C GLU A 193 -13.44 7.99 -39.55
N LEU A 194 -12.58 7.22 -38.88
CA LEU A 194 -12.82 6.74 -37.51
C LEU A 194 -12.87 7.89 -36.51
N ARG A 195 -12.02 8.90 -36.70
CA ARG A 195 -11.98 10.09 -35.84
C ARG A 195 -13.27 10.89 -35.94
N ASP A 196 -13.82 11.00 -37.14
CA ASP A 196 -15.06 11.72 -37.39
C ASP A 196 -16.28 10.94 -36.87
N ARG A 197 -16.34 9.61 -37.05
CA ARG A 197 -17.37 8.76 -36.42
C ARG A 197 -17.36 8.84 -34.90
N ILE A 198 -16.19 8.87 -34.26
CA ILE A 198 -16.09 8.98 -32.80
C ILE A 198 -16.63 10.34 -32.33
N LYS A 199 -16.37 11.43 -33.07
CA LYS A 199 -16.92 12.76 -32.76
C LYS A 199 -18.44 12.80 -32.89
N SER A 200 -19.00 12.26 -33.96
CA SER A 200 -20.47 12.29 -34.16
C SER A 200 -21.20 11.51 -33.06
N ILE A 201 -20.69 10.33 -32.68
CA ILE A 201 -21.25 9.54 -31.55
C ILE A 201 -21.16 10.32 -30.24
N GLN A 202 -20.07 11.06 -30.04
CA GLN A 202 -19.87 11.85 -28.83
C GLN A 202 -20.84 13.03 -28.74
N GLU A 203 -21.10 13.71 -29.85
CA GLU A 203 -22.10 14.77 -29.96
C GLU A 203 -23.51 14.25 -29.65
N GLU A 204 -23.88 13.08 -30.21
CA GLU A 204 -25.16 12.42 -29.94
C GLU A 204 -25.34 12.06 -28.45
N ILE A 205 -24.29 11.55 -27.79
CA ILE A 205 -24.32 11.27 -26.33
C ILE A 205 -24.47 12.55 -25.50
N ASP A 206 -23.82 13.64 -25.91
CA ASP A 206 -23.90 14.93 -25.22
C ASP A 206 -25.27 15.58 -25.40
N GLU A 207 -25.93 15.41 -26.56
CA GLU A 207 -27.32 15.82 -26.80
C GLU A 207 -28.31 15.01 -25.95
N LEU A 208 -28.14 13.69 -25.84
CA LEU A 208 -29.00 12.82 -25.02
C LEU A 208 -28.88 13.07 -23.51
N LYS A 209 -27.76 13.66 -23.06
CA LYS A 209 -27.54 14.03 -21.65
C LYS A 209 -28.12 15.41 -21.27
N LYS A 210 -28.58 16.18 -22.25
CA LYS A 210 -29.08 17.54 -22.08
C LYS A 210 -30.59 17.55 -21.86
#